data_AF-A0A418LZC8-F1
#
_entry.id   AF-A0A418LZC8-F1
#
_cell.length_a   1.000
_cell.length_b   1.000
_cell.length_c   1.000
_cell.angle_alpha   90.00
_cell.angle_beta   90.00
_cell.angle_gamma   90.00
#
_symmetry.space_group_name_H-M   'P 1'
#
loop_
_entity.id
_entity.type
_entity.pdbx_description
1 polymer ?
#
loop_
_entity_poly.entity_id
_entity_poly.type
_entity_poly.pdbx_seq_one_letter_code
_entity_poly.pdbx_strand_id
1 'polypeptide(L)' 'REEGREEGREEGREKGELLRARLTARKMLMAGMDLKQIAEFVDLTIEEVQQIRDSQNGSSLS' A
#
# COMPACT_ATOMS: atom_id res chain seq x y z
N ARG A 1 -15.66 12.01 -27.56
CA ARG A 1 -15.22 10.67 -27.11
C ARG A 1 -13.71 10.73 -26.85
N GLU A 2 -13.29 11.46 -25.84
CA GLU A 2 -11.89 11.51 -25.37
C GLU A 2 -11.79 11.13 -23.89
N GLU A 3 -12.85 11.37 -23.12
CA GLU A 3 -12.98 11.08 -21.68
C GLU A 3 -12.57 9.64 -21.30
N GLY A 4 -13.07 8.62 -22.01
CA GLY A 4 -12.77 7.22 -21.65
C GLY A 4 -11.30 6.77 -21.82
N ARG A 5 -10.43 7.54 -22.50
CA ARG A 5 -8.98 7.26 -22.58
C ARG A 5 -8.18 7.95 -21.48
N GLU A 6 -8.70 9.04 -20.94
CA GLU A 6 -8.05 9.81 -19.88
C GLU A 6 -8.33 9.18 -18.52
N GLU A 7 -9.60 8.84 -18.25
CA GLU A 7 -10.03 8.12 -17.04
C GLU A 7 -9.28 6.79 -16.86
N GLY A 8 -9.16 5.98 -17.92
CA GLY A 8 -8.43 4.70 -17.85
C GLY A 8 -6.92 4.83 -17.59
N ARG A 9 -6.31 5.98 -17.94
CA ARG A 9 -4.89 6.25 -17.64
C ARG A 9 -4.70 6.75 -16.22
N GLU A 10 -5.63 7.56 -15.72
CA GLU A 10 -5.61 8.08 -14.35
C GLU A 10 -5.83 6.96 -13.33
N GLU A 11 -6.87 6.14 -13.52
CA GLU A 11 -7.12 4.98 -12.65
C GLU A 11 -5.95 3.99 -12.64
N GLY A 12 -5.30 3.79 -13.79
CA GLY A 12 -4.14 2.90 -13.89
C GLY A 12 -2.92 3.41 -13.12
N ARG A 13 -2.73 4.74 -13.06
CA ARG A 13 -1.66 5.36 -12.28
C ARG A 13 -1.95 5.26 -10.79
N GLU A 14 -3.15 5.63 -10.35
CA GLU A 14 -3.55 5.59 -8.94
C GLU A 14 -3.47 4.16 -8.37
N LYS A 15 -3.98 3.16 -9.10
CA LYS A 15 -3.86 1.74 -8.72
C LYS A 15 -2.39 1.29 -8.65
N GLY A 16 -1.54 1.79 -9.54
CA GLY A 16 -0.11 1.48 -9.57
C GLY A 16 0.65 2.09 -8.38
N GLU A 17 0.35 3.33 -8.03
CA GLU A 17 0.94 4.03 -6.88
C GLU A 17 0.55 3.36 -5.57
N LEU A 18 -0.74 3.07 -5.38
CA LEU A 18 -1.23 2.37 -4.20
C LEU A 18 -0.59 0.98 -4.04
N LEU A 19 -0.44 0.23 -5.13
CA LEU A 19 0.23 -1.08 -5.09
C LEU A 19 1.71 -0.95 -4.69
N ARG A 20 2.41 0.07 -5.20
CA ARG A 20 3.83 0.33 -4.85
C ARG A 20 3.98 0.76 -3.40
N ALA A 21 3.11 1.63 -2.90
CA ALA A 21 3.08 2.04 -1.50
C ALA A 21 2.93 0.81 -0.58
N ARG A 22 1.95 -0.05 -0.87
CA ARG A 22 1.71 -1.29 -0.11
C ARG A 22 2.88 -2.27 -0.15
N LEU A 23 3.52 -2.46 -1.31
CA LEU A 23 4.71 -3.31 -1.44
C LEU A 23 5.89 -2.78 -0.64
N THR A 24 6.07 -1.46 -0.64
CA THR A 24 7.16 -0.78 0.08
C THR A 24 6.92 -0.87 1.59
N ALA A 25 5.71 -0.57 2.06
CA ALA A 25 5.31 -0.72 3.45
C ALA A 25 5.55 -2.15 3.97
N ARG A 26 5.22 -3.19 3.19
CA ARG A 26 5.52 -4.59 3.54
C ARG A 26 7.01 -4.83 3.80
N LYS A 27 7.89 -4.32 2.92
CA LYS A 27 9.34 -4.49 3.08
C LYS A 27 9.87 -3.76 4.31
N MET A 28 9.35 -2.56 4.60
CA MET A 28 9.73 -1.79 5.78
C MET A 28 9.26 -2.46 7.08
N LEU A 29 8.05 -3.03 7.09
CA LEU A 29 7.54 -3.86 8.20
C LEU A 29 8.45 -5.06 8.46
N MET A 30 8.86 -5.77 7.40
CA MET A 30 9.81 -6.90 7.50
C MET A 30 11.19 -6.47 8.00
N ALA A 31 11.58 -5.22 7.74
CA ALA A 31 12.81 -4.63 8.27
C ALA A 31 12.68 -4.16 9.74
N GLY A 32 11.51 -4.32 10.37
CA GLY A 32 11.28 -3.97 11.77
C GLY A 32 11.05 -2.48 12.04
N MET A 33 10.71 -1.70 11.00
CA MET A 33 10.40 -0.27 11.16
C MET A 33 9.04 -0.06 11.85
N ASP A 34 8.91 1.06 12.56
CA ASP A 34 7.67 1.43 13.25
C ASP A 34 6.55 1.84 12.27
N LEU A 35 5.30 1.54 12.65
CA LEU A 35 4.11 1.78 11.83
C LEU A 35 3.96 3.24 11.42
N LYS A 36 4.23 4.19 12.33
CA LYS A 36 4.07 5.61 12.06
C LYS A 36 5.11 6.09 11.03
N GLN A 37 6.35 5.64 11.15
CA GLN A 37 7.40 6.00 10.20
C GLN A 37 7.10 5.44 8.80
N ILE A 38 6.58 4.22 8.73
CA ILE A 38 6.20 3.60 7.46
C ILE A 38 5.07 4.38 6.80
N ALA A 39 4.02 4.73 7.56
CA ALA A 39 2.90 5.54 7.08
C ALA A 39 3.38 6.87 6.46
N GLU A 40 4.29 7.57 7.15
CA GLU A 40 4.90 8.81 6.66
C GLU A 40 5.77 8.61 5.40
N PHE A 41 6.48 7.48 5.25
CA PHE A 41 7.37 7.27 4.11
C PHE A 41 6.70 6.80 2.82
N VAL A 42 5.54 6.15 2.92
CA VAL A 42 4.86 5.54 1.76
C VAL A 42 3.51 6.16 1.47
N ASP A 43 3.22 7.31 2.08
CA ASP A 43 1.97 8.05 1.96
C ASP A 43 0.74 7.17 2.22
N LEU A 44 0.81 6.34 3.26
CA LEU A 44 -0.30 5.54 3.75
C LEU A 44 -0.72 6.00 5.14
N THR A 45 -1.96 5.71 5.51
CA THR A 45 -2.42 5.87 6.89
C THR A 45 -1.83 4.79 7.81
N ILE A 46 -1.76 5.07 9.10
CA ILE A 46 -1.29 4.09 10.09
C ILE A 46 -2.20 2.86 10.07
N GLU A 47 -3.51 3.06 9.90
CA GLU A 47 -4.52 2.02 9.79
C GLU A 47 -4.26 1.10 8.59
N GLU A 48 -3.92 1.65 7.42
CA GLU A 48 -3.55 0.86 6.24
C GLU A 48 -2.28 0.06 6.46
N VAL A 49 -1.26 0.64 7.08
CA VAL A 49 -0.02 -0.08 7.41
C VAL A 49 -0.28 -1.20 8.42
N GLN A 50 -1.16 -0.96 9.40
CA GLN A 50 -1.61 -1.98 10.36
C GLN A 50 -2.34 -3.13 9.65
N GLN A 51 -3.26 -2.85 8.74
CA GLN A 51 -3.94 -3.88 7.94
C GLN A 51 -2.94 -4.69 7.10
N ILE A 52 -1.93 -4.03 6.52
CA ILE A 52 -0.85 -4.72 5.80
C ILE A 52 -0.11 -5.68 6.73
N ARG A 53 0.25 -5.24 7.94
CA ARG A 53 0.90 -6.09 8.95
C ARG A 53 0.01 -7.28 9.34
N ASP A 54 -1.27 -7.05 9.60
CA ASP A 54 -2.20 -8.09 10.05
C ASP A 54 -2.47 -9.13 8.94
N SER A 55 -2.56 -8.68 7.68
CA SER A 55 -2.70 -9.58 6.53
C SER A 55 -1.49 -10.49 6.30
N GLN A 56 -0.27 -10.09 6.73
CA GLN A 56 0.91 -10.95 6.68
C GLN A 56 0.92 -12.00 7.80
N ASN A 57 0.37 -11.67 8.97
CA ASN A 57 0.36 -12.58 10.13
C ASN A 57 -0.84 -13.55 10.11
N GLY A 58 -1.93 -13.18 9.44
CA GLY A 58 -3.13 -14.01 9.30
C GLY A 58 -2.96 -15.27 8.44
N SER A 59 -1.87 -15.39 7.66
CA SER A 59 -1.58 -16.58 6.84
C SER A 59 -0.90 -17.73 7.63
N SER A 60 -0.76 -17.64 8.96
CA SER A 60 -0.19 -18.69 9.81
C SER A 60 -1.22 -19.49 10.61
N LEU A 61 -2.53 -19.32 10.36
CA LEU A 61 -3.62 -20.00 11.07
C LEU A 61 -4.53 -20.84 10.13
N SER A 62 -3.93 -21.56 9.18
CA SER A 62 -4.59 -22.65 8.44
C SER A 62 -3.70 -23.87 8.34
#